data_AF-A0A0X3WSM7-F1
#
_entry.id   AF-A0A0X3WSM7-F1
#
_cell.length_a   1.000
_cell.length_b   1.000
_cell.length_c   1.000
_cell.angle_alpha   90.00
_cell.angle_beta   90.00
_cell.angle_gamma   90.00
#
_symmetry.space_group_name_H-M   'P 1'
#
loop_
_entity.id
_entity.type
_entity.pdbx_description
1 polymer ?
#
loop_
_entity_poly.entity_id
_entity_poly.type
_entity_poly.pdbx_seq_one_letter_code
_entity_poly.pdbx_strand_id
1 'polypeptide(L)'
;MSMARAAEPPGIAAGINQIEGYLLLQTERDAARERARRLTARLDWLTSAQRAEVERLYLQDQLAVTEETLRKVVRRCEELRAEYQEVYRTLRRRLLLVCLLGAATLTGGFAAALTVW
;
A
#
# COMPACT_ATOMS: atom_id res chain seq x y z
N MET A 1 -29.51 -9.22 -4.00
CA MET A 1 -28.87 -9.55 -5.29
C MET A 1 -28.69 -8.26 -6.09
N SER A 2 -27.66 -7.47 -5.74
CA SER A 2 -27.31 -6.20 -6.39
C SER A 2 -26.09 -6.46 -7.25
N MET A 3 -26.24 -6.29 -8.56
CA MET A 3 -25.21 -6.57 -9.53
C MET A 3 -23.97 -5.71 -9.30
N ALA A 4 -22.83 -6.37 -9.47
CA ALA A 4 -21.49 -5.84 -9.56
C ALA A 4 -21.45 -4.44 -10.18
N ARG A 5 -21.12 -3.45 -9.34
CA ARG A 5 -20.55 -2.17 -9.78
C ARG A 5 -19.30 -2.55 -10.60
N ALA A 6 -19.40 -2.49 -11.93
CA ALA A 6 -18.25 -2.70 -12.81
C ALA A 6 -17.10 -1.86 -12.28
N ALA A 7 -15.96 -2.49 -11.98
CA ALA A 7 -14.79 -1.80 -11.49
C ALA A 7 -14.42 -0.72 -12.53
N GLU A 8 -14.53 0.55 -12.16
CA GLU A 8 -14.02 1.64 -12.98
C GLU A 8 -12.56 1.30 -13.36
N PRO A 9 -12.16 1.52 -14.62
CA PRO A 9 -10.79 1.25 -15.02
C PRO A 9 -9.86 1.97 -14.04
N PRO A 10 -8.85 1.27 -13.49
CA PRO A 10 -7.96 1.86 -12.52
C PRO A 10 -7.43 3.16 -13.09
N GLY A 11 -7.67 4.27 -12.39
CA GLY A 11 -7.23 5.59 -12.84
C GLY A 11 -5.72 5.59 -13.09
N ILE A 12 -5.23 6.57 -13.86
CA ILE A 12 -3.81 6.64 -14.29
C ILE A 12 -2.83 6.40 -13.12
N ALA A 13 -3.12 6.92 -11.93
CA ALA A 13 -2.30 6.70 -10.73
C ALA A 13 -2.22 5.22 -10.29
N ALA A 14 -3.32 4.47 -10.36
CA ALA A 14 -3.33 3.05 -10.05
C ALA A 14 -2.57 2.23 -11.10
N GLY A 15 -2.68 2.62 -12.37
CA GLY A 15 -1.87 2.04 -13.45
C GLY A 15 -0.36 2.28 -13.26
N ILE A 16 0.04 3.50 -12.92
CA ILE A 16 1.45 3.85 -12.62
C ILE A 16 1.97 3.00 -11.46
N ASN A 17 1.22 2.91 -10.36
CA ASN A 17 1.63 2.12 -9.20
C ASN A 17 1.80 0.62 -9.53
N GLN A 18 0.93 0.07 -10.40
CA GLN A 18 1.06 -1.31 -10.86
C GLN A 18 2.34 -1.51 -11.69
N ILE A 19 2.65 -0.58 -12.59
CA ILE A 19 3.88 -0.62 -13.39
C ILE A 19 5.11 -0.48 -12.49
N GLU A 20 5.11 0.45 -11.54
CA GLU A 20 6.19 0.63 -10.57
C GLU A 20 6.43 -0.64 -9.76
N GLY A 21 5.37 -1.26 -9.23
CA GLY A 21 5.46 -2.53 -8.52
C GLY A 21 6.03 -3.66 -9.38
N TYR A 22 5.63 -3.73 -10.66
CA TYR A 22 6.20 -4.69 -11.60
C TYR A 22 7.69 -4.44 -11.86
N LEU A 23 8.11 -3.19 -12.06
CA LEU A 23 9.50 -2.81 -12.29
C LEU A 23 10.38 -3.15 -11.08
N LEU A 24 9.94 -2.80 -9.87
CA LEU A 24 10.63 -3.14 -8.63
C LEU A 24 10.82 -4.66 -8.50
N LEU A 25 9.78 -5.44 -8.78
CA LEU A 25 9.86 -6.90 -8.74
C LEU A 25 10.85 -7.45 -9.77
N GLN A 26 10.87 -6.90 -10.99
CA GLN A 26 11.83 -7.34 -12.01
C GLN A 26 13.27 -7.03 -11.59
N THR A 27 13.53 -5.82 -11.06
CA THR A 27 14.85 -5.45 -10.54
C THR A 27 15.31 -6.39 -9.42
N GLU A 28 14.44 -6.72 -8.47
CA GLU A 28 14.77 -7.66 -7.39
C GLU A 28 15.04 -9.08 -7.92
N ARG A 29 14.28 -9.54 -8.92
CA ARG A 29 14.51 -10.86 -9.54
C ARG A 29 15.87 -10.94 -10.22
N ASP A 30 16.28 -9.89 -10.92
CA ASP A 30 17.59 -9.85 -11.59
C ASP A 30 18.72 -9.78 -10.57
N ALA A 31 18.56 -8.99 -9.50
CA ALA A 31 19.51 -8.95 -8.39
C ALA A 31 19.62 -10.29 -7.67
N ALA A 32 18.51 -11.02 -7.50
CA ALA A 32 18.50 -12.36 -6.89
C ALA A 32 19.20 -13.41 -7.77
N ARG A 33 18.96 -13.39 -9.09
CA ARG A 33 19.68 -14.25 -10.05
C ARG A 33 21.17 -14.01 -10.02
N GLU A 34 21.58 -12.74 -9.99
CA GLU A 34 22.99 -12.39 -9.97
C GLU A 34 23.66 -12.82 -8.65
N ARG A 35 22.97 -12.67 -7.51
CA ARG A 35 23.41 -13.24 -6.22
C ARG A 35 23.57 -14.76 -6.30
N ALA A 36 22.62 -15.46 -6.92
CA ALA A 36 22.67 -16.91 -7.08
C ALA A 36 23.87 -17.33 -7.94
N ARG A 37 24.11 -16.68 -9.08
CA ARG A 37 25.29 -16.92 -9.94
C ARG A 37 26.60 -16.71 -9.21
N ARG A 38 26.74 -15.63 -8.44
CA ARG A 38 27.96 -15.38 -7.65
C ARG A 38 28.17 -16.44 -6.57
N LEU A 39 27.09 -16.89 -5.92
CA LEU A 39 27.18 -17.95 -4.92
C LEU A 39 27.59 -19.27 -5.56
N THR A 40 26.93 -19.65 -6.66
CA THR A 40 27.24 -20.90 -7.33
C THR A 40 28.65 -20.87 -7.88
N ALA A 41 29.11 -19.78 -8.52
CA ALA A 41 30.47 -19.65 -9.05
C ALA A 41 31.59 -19.88 -8.01
N ARG A 42 31.29 -19.88 -6.71
CA ARG A 42 32.24 -20.22 -5.63
C ARG A 42 32.24 -21.70 -5.23
N LEU A 43 31.35 -22.50 -5.82
CA LEU A 43 31.15 -23.91 -5.55
C LEU A 43 31.65 -24.73 -6.75
N ASP A 44 32.96 -24.78 -6.93
CA ASP A 44 33.63 -25.40 -8.09
C ASP A 44 33.47 -26.92 -8.14
N TRP A 45 33.00 -27.53 -7.06
CA TRP A 45 32.73 -28.97 -6.94
C TRP A 45 31.33 -29.37 -7.45
N LEU A 46 30.45 -28.41 -7.75
CA LEU A 46 29.12 -28.70 -8.29
C LEU A 46 29.14 -28.80 -9.81
N THR A 47 28.61 -29.92 -10.32
CA THR A 47 28.32 -30.09 -11.75
C THR A 47 27.31 -29.03 -12.24
N SER A 48 27.30 -28.75 -13.54
CA SER A 48 26.37 -27.79 -14.16
C SER A 48 24.90 -28.11 -13.87
N ALA A 49 24.53 -29.39 -13.85
CA ALA A 49 23.18 -29.85 -13.54
C ALA A 49 22.79 -29.58 -12.07
N GLN A 50 23.67 -29.89 -11.11
CA GLN A 50 23.41 -29.64 -9.69
C GLN A 50 23.35 -28.13 -9.40
N ARG A 51 24.18 -27.35 -10.09
CA ARG A 51 24.18 -25.89 -10.01
C ARG A 51 22.85 -25.28 -10.46
N ALA A 52 22.34 -25.71 -11.62
CA ALA A 52 21.06 -25.25 -12.14
C ALA A 52 19.89 -25.58 -11.20
N GLU A 53 19.94 -26.76 -10.56
CA GLU A 53 18.90 -27.17 -9.61
C GLU A 53 18.93 -26.35 -8.31
N VAL A 54 20.12 -26.09 -7.77
CA VAL A 54 20.27 -25.21 -6.60
C VAL A 54 19.81 -23.79 -6.91
N GLU A 55 20.15 -23.24 -8.07
CA GLU A 55 19.67 -21.92 -8.51
C GLU A 55 18.15 -21.88 -8.61
N ARG A 56 17.53 -22.93 -9.16
CA ARG A 56 16.07 -23.05 -9.27
C ARG A 56 15.39 -23.08 -7.91
N LEU A 57 15.86 -23.92 -6.99
CA LEU A 57 15.29 -24.06 -5.64
C LEU A 57 15.49 -22.77 -4.82
N TYR A 58 16.66 -22.14 -4.91
CA TYR A 58 16.93 -20.88 -4.23
C TYR A 58 16.05 -19.74 -4.74
N LEU A 59 15.82 -19.66 -6.06
CA LEU A 59 14.91 -18.65 -6.63
C LEU A 59 13.46 -18.89 -6.17
N GLN A 60 13.00 -20.13 -6.09
CA GLN A 60 11.67 -20.46 -5.59
C GLN A 60 11.49 -20.06 -4.12
N ASP A 61 12.46 -20.40 -3.27
CA ASP A 61 12.45 -20.06 -1.85
C ASP A 61 12.47 -18.55 -1.63
N GLN A 62 13.36 -17.83 -2.34
CA GLN A 62 13.43 -16.38 -2.24
C GLN A 62 12.15 -15.68 -2.67
N LEU A 63 11.46 -16.18 -3.70
CA LEU A 63 10.18 -15.63 -4.11
C LEU A 63 9.11 -15.83 -3.03
N ALA A 64 9.06 -17.02 -2.41
CA ALA A 64 8.12 -17.30 -1.33
C ALA A 64 8.35 -16.40 -0.11
N VAL A 65 9.61 -16.24 0.32
CA VAL A 65 9.98 -15.37 1.44
C VAL A 65 9.66 -13.90 1.15
N THR A 66 9.96 -13.44 -0.06
CA THR A 66 9.66 -12.06 -0.48
C THR A 66 8.16 -11.81 -0.48
N GLU A 67 7.38 -12.75 -1.02
CA GLU A 67 5.92 -12.66 -1.04
C GLU A 67 5.33 -12.60 0.37
N GLU A 68 5.77 -13.47 1.28
CA GLU A 68 5.30 -13.47 2.67
C GLU A 68 5.64 -12.14 3.37
N THR A 69 6.85 -11.64 3.15
CA THR A 69 7.31 -10.36 3.73
C THR A 69 6.47 -9.20 3.23
N LEU A 70 6.22 -9.13 1.91
CA LEU A 70 5.38 -8.10 1.32
C LEU A 70 3.94 -8.16 1.85
N ARG A 71 3.34 -9.35 1.97
CA ARG A 71 2.00 -9.51 2.55
C ARG A 71 1.95 -9.00 4.00
N LYS A 72 2.98 -9.29 4.81
CA LYS A 72 3.08 -8.77 6.19
C LYS A 72 3.14 -7.24 6.21
N VAL A 73 3.95 -6.64 5.35
CA VAL A 73 4.07 -5.17 5.25
C VAL A 73 2.75 -4.55 4.80
N VAL A 74 2.11 -5.08 3.77
CA VAL A 74 0.80 -4.59 3.30
C VAL A 74 -0.23 -4.64 4.43
N ARG A 75 -0.36 -5.78 5.12
CA ARG A 75 -1.28 -5.92 6.25
C ARG A 75 -0.97 -4.88 7.34
N ARG A 76 0.30 -4.68 7.67
CA ARG A 76 0.69 -3.71 8.70
C ARG A 76 0.39 -2.27 8.28
N CYS A 77 0.62 -1.93 7.02
CA CYS A 77 0.26 -0.62 6.47
C CYS A 77 -1.26 -0.39 6.49
N GLU A 78 -2.06 -1.42 6.21
CA GLU A 78 -3.52 -1.35 6.30
C GLU A 78 -3.99 -1.16 7.75
N GLU A 79 -3.41 -1.89 8.70
CA GLU A 79 -3.66 -1.72 10.13
C GLU A 79 -3.33 -0.28 10.59
N LEU A 80 -2.13 0.22 10.28
CA LEU A 80 -1.75 1.60 10.60
C LEU A 80 -2.72 2.60 9.97
N ARG A 81 -3.04 2.41 8.68
CA ARG A 81 -3.97 3.29 7.98
C ARG A 81 -5.34 3.31 8.65
N ALA A 82 -5.84 2.18 9.13
CA ALA A 82 -7.08 2.10 9.86
C ALA A 82 -7.01 2.85 11.21
N GLU A 83 -5.93 2.65 11.97
CA GLU A 83 -5.69 3.36 13.25
C GLU A 83 -5.67 4.89 13.06
N TYR A 84 -4.95 5.38 12.04
CA TYR A 84 -4.88 6.82 11.74
C TYR A 84 -6.19 7.40 11.19
N GLN A 85 -6.93 6.63 10.40
CA GLN A 85 -8.21 7.09 9.85
C GLN A 85 -9.25 7.35 10.94
N GLU A 86 -9.28 6.58 12.02
CA GLU A 86 -10.18 6.80 13.14
C GLU A 86 -9.87 8.09 13.91
N VAL A 87 -8.58 8.37 14.12
CA VAL A 87 -8.14 9.64 14.71
C VAL A 87 -8.55 10.81 13.83
N TYR A 88 -8.30 10.72 12.51
CA TYR A 88 -8.64 11.78 11.57
C TYR A 88 -10.15 12.02 11.46
N ARG A 89 -10.95 10.95 11.46
CA ARG A 89 -12.43 11.04 11.48
C ARG A 89 -12.92 11.79 12.71
N THR A 90 -12.34 11.49 13.87
CA THR A 90 -12.70 12.15 15.13
C THR A 90 -12.34 13.64 15.10
N LEU A 91 -11.14 13.98 14.63
CA LEU A 91 -10.69 15.37 14.52
C LEU A 91 -11.53 16.16 13.51
N ARG A 92 -11.82 15.56 12.36
CA ARG A 92 -12.70 16.14 11.33
C ARG A 92 -14.10 16.40 11.86
N ARG A 93 -14.69 15.45 12.60
CA ARG A 93 -16.01 15.63 13.23
C ARG A 93 -15.99 16.80 14.23
N ARG A 94 -14.97 16.89 15.07
CA ARG A 94 -14.82 18.01 16.03
C ARG A 94 -14.72 19.36 15.32
N LEU A 95 -13.89 19.46 14.29
CA LEU A 95 -13.78 20.68 13.48
C LEU A 95 -15.11 21.06 12.82
N LEU A 96 -15.80 20.09 12.23
CA LEU A 96 -17.12 20.33 11.63
C LEU A 96 -18.14 20.81 12.67
N LEU A 97 -18.17 20.22 13.87
CA LEU A 97 -19.04 20.66 14.95
C LEU A 97 -18.72 22.09 15.39
N VAL A 98 -17.45 22.43 15.58
CA VAL A 98 -17.03 23.79 15.95
C VAL A 98 -17.40 24.79 14.86
N CYS A 99 -17.19 24.47 13.58
CA CYS A 99 -17.59 25.32 12.46
C CYS A 99 -19.11 25.50 12.39
N LEU A 100 -19.89 24.44 12.58
CA LEU A 100 -21.36 24.50 12.57
C LEU A 100 -21.90 25.32 13.75
N LEU A 101 -21.36 25.12 14.96
CA LEU A 101 -21.72 25.91 16.14
C LEU A 101 -21.36 27.39 15.93
N GLY A 102 -20.15 27.68 15.44
CA GLY A 102 -19.73 29.04 15.10
C GLY A 102 -20.67 29.70 14.09
N ALA A 103 -21.00 29.00 13.00
CA ALA A 103 -21.95 29.48 12.00
C ALA A 103 -23.35 29.73 12.60
N ALA A 104 -23.85 28.83 13.44
CA ALA A 104 -25.14 28.98 14.11
C ALA A 104 -25.17 30.17 15.09
N THR A 105 -24.07 30.41 15.82
CA THR A 105 -23.97 31.58 16.70
C THR A 105 -23.93 32.89 15.92
N LEU A 106 -23.23 32.92 14.78
CA LEU A 106 -23.17 34.10 13.90
C LEU A 106 -24.54 34.39 13.28
N THR A 107 -25.23 33.38 12.74
CA THR A 107 -26.56 33.56 12.14
C THR A 107 -27.62 33.88 13.19
N GLY A 108 -27.60 33.22 14.35
CA GLY A 108 -28.51 33.51 15.46
C GLY A 108 -28.30 34.91 16.04
N GLY A 109 -27.05 35.32 16.25
CA GLY A 109 -26.72 36.67 16.71
C GLY A 109 -27.15 37.75 15.71
N PHE A 110 -26.97 37.50 14.42
CA PHE A 110 -27.42 38.39 13.35
C PHE A 110 -28.95 38.52 13.30
N ALA A 111 -29.68 37.41 13.44
CA ALA A 111 -31.14 37.43 13.50
C ALA A 111 -31.67 38.17 14.74
N ALA A 112 -31.06 37.96 15.91
CA ALA A 112 -31.42 38.68 17.13
C ALA A 112 -31.15 40.20 17.02
N ALA A 113 -30.05 40.58 16.37
CA ALA A 113 -29.75 41.98 16.10
C ALA A 113 -30.80 42.63 15.17
N LEU A 114 -31.26 41.93 14.14
CA LEU A 114 -32.31 42.40 13.23
C LEU A 114 -33.69 42.52 13.89
N THR A 115 -33.97 41.72 14.93
CA THR A 115 -35.23 41.83 15.70
C THR A 115 -35.23 42.95 16.72
N VAL A 116 -34.05 43.43 17.13
CA VAL A 116 -33.89 44.48 18.15
C VAL A 116 -33.79 45.88 17.54
N TRP A 117 -33.47 45.97 16.25
CA TRP A 117 -33.38 47.21 15.46
C TRP A 117 -34.70 47.53 14.77
#